data_AF-A0A3D3I5J7-F1
#
_entry.id   AF-A0A3D3I5J7-F1
#
_cell.length_a   1.000
_cell.length_b   1.000
_cell.length_c   1.000
_cell.angle_alpha   90.00
_cell.angle_beta   90.00
_cell.angle_gamma   90.00
#
_symmetry.space_group_name_H-M   'P 1'
#
loop_
_entity.id
_entity.type
_entity.pdbx_description
1 polymer ?
#
loop_
_entity_poly.entity_id
_entity_poly.type
_entity_poly.pdbx_seq_one_letter_code
_entity_poly.pdbx_strand_id
1 'polypeptide(L)' 'MMQKITIDVISDVVCPWCYIGKRRLESAIEELKNEFEFEVNYLPFELNPNMPAEGRNQKEYLTTK' A
#
# COMPACT_ATOMS: atom_id res chain seq x y z
N MET A 1 22.34 -17.47 10.29
CA MET A 1 21.35 -16.46 10.70
C MET A 1 20.79 -15.85 9.42
N MET A 2 19.47 -15.85 9.23
CA MET A 2 18.86 -15.17 8.08
C MET A 2 18.98 -13.67 8.29
N GLN A 3 19.29 -12.92 7.22
CA GLN A 3 19.33 -11.47 7.28
C GLN A 3 17.90 -10.95 7.40
N LYS A 4 17.68 -10.04 8.35
CA LYS A 4 16.39 -9.36 8.53
C LYS A 4 16.29 -8.14 7.62
N ILE A 5 15.18 -8.00 6.90
CA ILE A 5 14.84 -6.87 6.04
C ILE A 5 13.59 -6.20 6.59
N THR A 6 13.69 -4.92 6.91
CA THR A 6 12.54 -4.09 7.29
C THR A 6 12.06 -3.31 6.06
N ILE A 7 10.74 -3.33 5.83
CA ILE A 7 10.10 -2.70 4.68
C ILE A 7 9.00 -1.76 5.19
N ASP A 8 9.16 -0.46 4.95
CA ASP A 8 8.12 0.52 5.23
C ASP A 8 7.28 0.77 3.98
N VAL A 9 5.98 0.47 4.06
CA VAL A 9 5.02 0.59 2.97
C VAL A 9 4.12 1.80 3.24
N ILE A 10 4.31 2.86 2.47
CA ILE A 10 3.43 4.04 2.48
C ILE A 10 2.21 3.74 1.61
N SER A 11 1.02 3.72 2.21
CA SER A 11 -0.19 3.25 1.54
C SER A 11 -1.41 4.08 1.89
N ASP A 12 -2.23 4.36 0.87
CA ASP A 12 -3.59 4.87 1.01
C ASP A 12 -4.60 3.75 0.66
N VAL A 13 -5.67 3.64 1.43
CA VAL A 13 -6.75 2.66 1.27
C VAL A 13 -7.57 2.88 -0.02
N VAL A 14 -7.66 4.12 -0.53
CA VAL A 14 -8.42 4.39 -1.77
C VAL A 14 -7.60 4.14 -3.04
N CYS A 15 -6.29 3.91 -2.90
CA CYS A 15 -5.38 3.76 -4.03
C CYS A 15 -5.44 2.34 -4.62
N PRO A 16 -5.93 2.15 -5.86
CA PRO A 16 -5.95 0.82 -6.48
C PRO A 16 -4.55 0.24 -6.69
N TRP A 17 -3.55 1.11 -6.92
CA TRP A 17 -2.17 0.69 -7.10
C TRP A 17 -1.51 0.23 -5.80
N CYS A 18 -1.87 0.82 -4.66
CA CYS A 18 -1.39 0.34 -3.35
C CYS A 18 -1.86 -1.10 -3.10
N TYR A 19 -3.10 -1.44 -3.49
CA TYR A 19 -3.59 -2.82 -3.39
C TYR A 19 -2.83 -3.79 -4.31
N ILE A 20 -2.59 -3.42 -5.57
CA ILE A 20 -1.79 -4.22 -6.51
C ILE A 20 -0.36 -4.39 -5.98
N GLY A 21 0.25 -3.30 -5.48
CA GLY A 21 1.59 -3.31 -4.90
C GLY A 21 1.69 -4.22 -3.69
N LYS A 22 0.70 -4.21 -2.78
CA LYS A 22 0.60 -5.13 -1.65
C LYS A 22 0.63 -6.58 -2.10
N ARG A 23 -0.16 -6.96 -3.11
CA ARG A 23 -0.18 -8.35 -3.62
C ARG A 23 1.17 -8.76 -4.21
N ARG A 24 1.82 -7.86 -4.95
CA ARG A 24 3.16 -8.12 -5.50
C ARG A 24 4.22 -8.27 -4.41
N LEU A 25 4.17 -7.42 -3.38
CA LEU A 25 5.06 -7.51 -2.24
C LEU A 25 4.88 -8.83 -1.48
N GLU A 26 3.63 -9.23 -1.22
CA GLU A 26 3.31 -10.51 -0.59
C GLU A 26 3.89 -11.69 -1.39
N SER A 27 3.76 -11.69 -2.72
CA SER A 27 4.34 -12.73 -3.58
C SER A 27 5.87 -12.76 -3.49
N ALA A 28 6.53 -11.59 -3.55
CA ALA A 28 7.99 -11.52 -3.45
C ALA A 28 8.52 -11.99 -2.08
N ILE A 29 7.82 -11.65 -0.99
CA ILE A 29 8.15 -12.13 0.35
C ILE A 29 8.01 -13.65 0.44
N GLU A 30 6.92 -14.21 -0.11
CA GLU A 30 6.68 -15.65 -0.12
C GLU A 30 7.76 -16.42 -0.90
N GLU A 31 8.24 -15.87 -2.02
CA GLU A 31 9.34 -16.44 -2.81
C GLU A 31 10.67 -16.46 -2.05
N LEU A 32 10.94 -15.44 -1.22
CA LEU A 32 12.23 -15.21 -0.57
C LEU A 32 12.26 -15.57 0.93
N LYS A 33 11.16 -16.08 1.49
CA LYS A 33 11.01 -16.33 2.94
C LYS A 33 11.99 -17.33 3.55
N ASN A 34 12.64 -18.15 2.72
CA ASN A 34 13.64 -19.13 3.17
C ASN A 34 15.05 -18.51 3.27
N GLU A 35 15.27 -17.34 2.68
CA GLU A 35 16.57 -16.66 2.60
C GLU A 35 16.64 -15.46 3.56
N PHE A 36 15.52 -14.77 3.74
CA PHE A 36 15.42 -13.55 4.53
C PHE A 36 14.26 -13.60 5.52
N GLU A 37 14.42 -12.91 6.64
CA GLU A 37 13.34 -12.60 7.56
C GLU A 37 12.78 -11.22 7.22
N PHE A 38 11.47 -11.09 7.08
CA PHE A 38 10.82 -9.83 6.69
C PHE A 38 9.99 -9.23 7.82
N GLU A 39 10.17 -7.94 8.07
CA GLU A 39 9.30 -7.12 8.90
C GLU A 39 8.69 -6.02 8.04
N VAL A 40 7.36 -5.97 7.96
CA VAL A 40 6.64 -5.01 7.11
C VAL A 40 5.85 -4.05 7.98
N ASN A 41 6.16 -2.75 7.89
CA ASN A 41 5.41 -1.69 8.55
C ASN A 41 4.56 -0.96 7.52
N TYR A 42 3.29 -0.74 7.84
CA TYR A 42 2.41 0.08 7.00
C TYR A 42 2.31 1.48 7.58
N LEU A 43 2.71 2.47 6.78
CA LEU A 43 2.62 3.88 7.10
C LEU A 43 1.41 4.48 6.35
N PRO A 44 0.51 5.19 7.03
CA PRO A 44 -0.68 5.76 6.40
C PRO A 44 -0.30 6.88 5.44
N PHE A 45 -1.07 7.01 4.36
CA PHE A 45 -0.99 8.11 3.40
C PHE A 45 -2.39 8.53 2.96
N GLU A 46 -2.58 9.83 2.72
CA GLU A 46 -3.80 10.38 2.15
C GLU A 46 -3.48 11.01 0.79
N LEU A 47 -3.98 10.41 -0.28
CA LEU A 47 -3.85 10.92 -1.66
C LEU A 47 -4.57 12.24 -1.84
N ASN A 48 -5.70 12.44 -1.15
CA ASN A 48 -6.41 13.71 -1.12
C ASN A 48 -6.75 14.13 0.31
N PRO A 49 -5.84 14.88 0.97
CA PRO A 49 -6.07 15.41 2.32
C PRO A 49 -7.22 16.43 2.42
N ASN A 50 -7.70 16.94 1.27
CA ASN A 50 -8.81 17.90 1.21
C ASN A 50 -10.17 17.22 0.97
N MET A 51 -10.25 15.89 1.04
CA MET A 51 -11.52 15.18 0.87
C MET A 51 -12.45 15.48 2.05
N PRO A 52 -13.72 15.88 1.80
CA PRO A 52 -14.67 16.11 2.88
C PRO A 52 -15.01 14.78 3.57
N ALA A 53 -15.40 14.83 4.84
CA ALA A 53 -15.69 13.66 5.66
C ALA A 53 -16.86 12.82 5.12
N GLU A 54 -17.80 13.47 4.43
CA GLU A 54 -18.94 12.83 3.77
C GLU A 54 -18.54 12.08 2.48
N GLY A 55 -17.29 12.27 2.03
CA GLY A 55 -16.79 11.75 0.76
C GLY A 55 -17.36 12.48 -0.46
N ARG A 56 -17.04 11.95 -1.65
CA ARG A 56 -17.58 12.42 -2.92
C ARG A 56 -18.00 11.22 -3.76
N ASN A 57 -18.91 11.43 -4.71
CA ASN A 57 -19.20 10.41 -5.71
C ASN A 57 -17.91 10.05 -6.46
N GLN A 58 -17.51 8.78 -6.39
CA GLN A 58 -16.22 8.32 -6.90
C GLN A 58 -16.09 8.57 -8.41
N LYS A 59 -17.13 8.28 -9.20
CA LYS A 59 -17.08 8.41 -10.66
C LYS A 59 -16.93 9.86 -11.06
N GLU A 60 -17.71 10.76 -10.46
CA GLU A 60 -17.59 12.19 -10.70
C GLU A 60 -16.21 12.71 -10.29
N TYR A 61 -15.74 12.33 -9.10
CA TYR A 61 -14.44 12.73 -8.59
C TYR A 61 -13.28 12.33 -9.52
N LEU A 62 -13.28 11.08 -10.03
CA LEU A 62 -12.22 10.58 -10.90
C LEU A 62 -12.31 11.09 -12.35
N THR A 63 -13.47 11.59 -12.78
CA THR A 63 -13.68 12.09 -14.16
C THR A 63 -13.66 13.61 -14.25
N THR A 64 -13.66 14.30 -13.11
CA THR A 64 -13.47 15.76 -13.06
C THR A 64 -12.01 16.04 -13.42
N LYS A 65 -11.81 16.71 -14.56
CA LYS A 65 -10.48 17.16 -15.01
C LYS A 65 -9.97 18.34 -14.18
#